data_AF-A0A972S1P2-F1
#
_entry.id   AF-A0A972S1P2-F1
#
_cell.length_a   1.000
_cell.length_b   1.000
_cell.length_c   1.000
_cell.angle_alpha   90.00
_cell.angle_beta   90.00
_cell.angle_gamma   90.00
#
_symmetry.space_group_name_H-M   'P 1'
#
loop_
_entity.id
_entity.type
_entity.pdbx_description
1 polymer ?
#
loop_
_entity_poly.entity_id
_entity_poly.type
_entity_poly.pdbx_seq_one_letter_code
_entity_poly.pdbx_strand_id
1 'polypeptide(L)' 'LIEIIESFGIFVKGLDPFLIDFPAQYNGKNIYLCWREDEEEVEYWHSIDEGFAGRKHISLLIDKTKDKFKI' A
#
# COMPACT_ATOMS: atom_id res chain seq x y z
N LEU A 1 8.11 -0.89 -20.20
CA LEU A 1 6.96 -0.43 -19.38
C LEU A 1 7.17 -0.77 -17.91
N ILE A 2 7.32 -2.05 -17.55
CA ILE A 2 7.58 -2.49 -16.17
C ILE A 2 8.82 -1.78 -15.59
N GLU A 3 9.95 -1.81 -16.31
CA GLU A 3 11.18 -1.12 -15.88
C GLU A 3 10.99 0.40 -15.63
N ILE A 4 10.10 1.05 -16.39
CA ILE A 4 9.78 2.47 -16.22
C ILE A 4 8.99 2.65 -14.92
N ILE A 5 7.98 1.81 -14.67
CA ILE A 5 7.19 1.84 -13.44
C ILE A 5 8.09 1.58 -12.22
N GLU A 6 8.95 0.58 -12.31
CA GLU A 6 9.89 0.23 -11.25
C GLU A 6 10.95 1.31 -11.00
N SER A 7 11.31 2.10 -12.01
CA SER A 7 12.20 3.26 -11.83
C SER A 7 11.62 4.34 -10.92
N PHE A 8 10.29 4.36 -10.73
CA PHE A 8 9.61 5.23 -9.76
C PHE A 8 9.52 4.62 -8.34
N GLY A 9 10.14 3.46 -8.11
CA GLY A 9 10.07 2.75 -6.84
C GLY A 9 8.76 1.98 -6.61
N ILE A 10 7.95 1.81 -7.66
CA ILE A 10 6.72 1.03 -7.64
C ILE A 10 7.07 -0.42 -7.99
N PHE A 11 6.56 -1.39 -7.24
CA PHE A 11 6.84 -2.79 -7.53
C PHE A 11 5.68 -3.44 -8.27
N VAL A 12 5.92 -3.94 -9.49
CA VAL A 12 4.92 -4.73 -10.23
C VAL A 12 4.90 -6.15 -9.68
N LYS A 13 3.75 -6.60 -9.18
CA LYS A 13 3.56 -7.92 -8.55
C LYS A 13 2.77 -8.89 -9.40
N GLY A 14 1.95 -8.38 -10.33
CA GLY A 14 1.14 -9.18 -11.24
C GLY A 14 0.76 -8.37 -12.48
N LEU A 15 0.47 -9.08 -13.58
CA LEU A 15 0.03 -8.49 -14.84
C LEU A 15 -1.39 -8.91 -15.26
N ASP A 16 -1.89 -10.01 -14.71
CA ASP A 16 -3.25 -10.54 -14.90
C ASP A 16 -3.66 -11.33 -13.65
N PRO A 17 -4.28 -10.67 -12.65
CA PRO A 17 -4.65 -9.26 -12.65
C PRO A 17 -3.43 -8.33 -12.51
N PHE A 18 -3.51 -7.12 -13.06
CA PHE A 18 -2.47 -6.11 -12.86
C PHE A 18 -2.46 -5.65 -11.40
N LEU A 19 -1.30 -5.77 -10.76
CA LEU A 19 -1.12 -5.60 -9.32
C LEU A 19 0.21 -4.92 -9.05
N ILE A 20 0.18 -3.84 -8.26
CA ILE A 20 1.38 -3.08 -7.90
C ILE A 20 1.40 -2.71 -6.41
N ASP A 21 2.62 -2.59 -5.87
CA ASP A 21 2.87 -2.12 -4.52
C ASP A 21 3.64 -0.79 -4.54
N PHE A 22 3.18 0.15 -3.72
CA PHE A 22 3.83 1.42 -3.43
C PHE A 22 4.49 1.35 -2.06
N PRO A 23 5.81 1.59 -1.93
CA PRO A 23 6.46 1.71 -0.65
C PRO A 23 5.89 2.87 0.16
N ALA A 24 5.57 2.63 1.43
CA ALA A 24 5.13 3.67 2.34
C ALA A 24 5.66 3.42 3.76
N GLN A 25 5.45 4.41 4.64
CA GLN A 25 5.77 4.29 6.05
C GLN A 25 4.58 4.69 6.90
N TYR A 26 4.25 3.86 7.88
CA TYR A 26 3.21 4.13 8.87
C TYR A 26 3.76 3.89 10.27
N ASN A 27 3.67 4.91 11.13
CA ASN A 27 4.19 4.88 12.51
C ASN A 27 5.63 4.34 12.63
N GLY A 28 6.51 4.81 11.73
CA GLY A 28 7.92 4.40 11.68
C GLY A 28 8.17 2.99 11.14
N LYS A 29 7.12 2.27 10.72
CA LYS A 29 7.22 0.94 10.10
C LYS A 29 7.01 1.05 8.60
N ASN A 30 7.88 0.38 7.85
CA ASN A 30 7.72 0.27 6.41
C ASN A 30 6.58 -0.70 6.10
N ILE A 31 5.72 -0.29 5.17
CA ILE A 31 4.57 -1.05 4.68
C ILE A 31 4.51 -0.90 3.15
N TYR A 32 3.67 -1.69 2.51
CA TYR A 32 3.29 -1.50 1.12
C TYR A 32 1.83 -1.10 1.04
N LEU A 33 1.53 -0.04 0.29
CA LEU A 33 0.18 0.23 -0.19
C LEU A 33 0.00 -0.55 -1.48
N CYS A 34 -1.13 -1.22 -1.64
CA CYS A 34 -1.31 -2.23 -2.67
C CYS A 34 -2.55 -1.90 -3.49
N TRP A 35 -2.40 -1.84 -4.81
CA TRP A 35 -3.47 -1.50 -5.75
C TRP A 35 -3.60 -2.57 -6.83
N ARG A 36 -4.84 -2.98 -7.10
CA ARG A 36 -5.21 -3.93 -8.15
C ARG A 36 -6.11 -3.24 -9.18
N GLU A 37 -6.05 -3.69 -10.43
CA GLU A 37 -6.75 -3.02 -11.56
C GLU A 37 -8.28 -2.94 -11.46
N ASP A 38 -8.90 -3.76 -10.62
CA ASP A 38 -10.34 -3.73 -10.33
C ASP A 38 -10.69 -2.76 -9.17
N GLU A 39 -9.71 -2.03 -8.64
CA GLU A 39 -9.87 -1.03 -7.58
C GLU A 39 -9.74 0.38 -8.18
N GLU A 40 -10.67 1.28 -7.86
CA GLU A 40 -10.60 2.67 -8.35
C GLU A 40 -9.44 3.45 -7.73
N GLU A 41 -9.14 3.17 -6.45
CA GLU A 41 -8.12 3.85 -5.65
C GLU A 41 -7.35 2.85 -4.77
N VAL A 42 -6.27 3.31 -4.15
CA VAL A 42 -5.46 2.49 -3.25
C VAL A 42 -6.17 2.32 -1.90
N GLU A 43 -6.86 1.19 -1.73
CA GLU A 43 -7.65 0.92 -0.51
C GLU A 43 -7.00 -0.06 0.48
N TYR A 44 -5.90 -0.70 0.09
CA TYR A 44 -5.28 -1.75 0.89
C TYR A 44 -3.80 -1.50 1.13
N TRP A 45 -3.32 -2.06 2.23
CA TRP A 45 -1.92 -2.13 2.59
C TRP A 45 -1.57 -3.52 3.11
N HIS A 46 -0.30 -3.85 3.14
CA HIS A 46 0.20 -5.02 3.86
C HIS A 46 1.58 -4.72 4.47
N SER A 47 1.97 -5.51 5.47
CA SER A 47 3.34 -5.46 5.98
C SER A 47 4.32 -6.08 4.96
N ILE A 48 5.61 -5.80 5.14
CA ILE A 48 6.67 -6.35 4.28
C ILE A 48 6.67 -7.89 4.32
N ASP A 49 6.41 -8.48 5.49
CA ASP A 49 6.54 -9.93 5.70
C ASP A 49 5.31 -10.72 5.26
N GLU A 50 4.13 -10.10 5.23
CA GLU A 50 2.87 -10.79 4.90
C GLU A 50 2.60 -10.86 3.39
N GLY A 51 3.15 -9.93 2.61
CA GLY A 51 2.88 -9.80 1.17
C GLY A 51 1.39 -9.59 0.83
N PHE A 52 1.04 -9.77 -0.44
CA PHE A 52 -0.32 -9.56 -0.96
C PHE A 52 -1.41 -10.36 -0.22
N ALA A 53 -1.10 -11.57 0.26
CA ALA A 53 -2.07 -12.41 0.97
C ALA A 53 -2.52 -11.80 2.32
N GLY A 54 -1.72 -10.90 2.90
CA GLY A 54 -2.04 -10.20 4.15
C GLY A 54 -2.64 -8.81 3.99
N ARG A 55 -3.26 -8.52 2.84
CA ARG A 55 -3.89 -7.22 2.59
C ARG A 55 -4.92 -6.86 3.66
N LYS A 56 -4.82 -5.63 4.11
CA LYS A 56 -5.63 -4.99 5.14
C LYS A 56 -6.13 -3.67 4.59
N HIS A 57 -7.37 -3.32 4.87
CA HIS A 57 -7.91 -2.04 4.41
C HIS A 57 -7.18 -0.86 5.09
N ILE A 58 -6.95 0.24 4.37
CA ILE A 58 -6.24 1.43 4.88
C ILE A 58 -6.94 2.09 6.07
N SER A 59 -8.23 1.82 6.30
CA SER A 59 -8.94 2.28 7.51
C SER A 59 -8.31 1.76 8.82
N LEU A 60 -7.51 0.68 8.76
CA LEU A 60 -6.74 0.21 9.91
C LEU A 60 -5.47 1.04 10.18
N LEU A 61 -5.08 1.91 9.24
CA LEU A 61 -3.98 2.88 9.40
C LEU A 61 -4.45 4.19 10.05
N ILE A 62 -5.68 4.27 10.56
CA ILE A 62 -6.17 5.48 11.23
C ILE A 62 -5.58 5.57 12.63
N ASP A 63 -4.70 6.54 12.82
CA ASP A 63 -4.13 6.86 14.11
C ASP A 63 -5.13 7.68 14.94
N LYS A 64 -6.01 6.99 15.70
CA LYS A 64 -7.05 7.62 16.55
C LYS A 64 -6.50 8.59 17.61
N THR A 65 -5.17 8.69 17.75
CA THR A 65 -4.49 9.56 18.71
C THR A 65 -4.27 10.98 18.21
N LYS A 66 -4.18 11.21 16.88
CA LYS A 66 -3.92 12.55 16.31
C LYS A 66 -5.16 13.44 16.25
N ASP A 67 -6.36 12.87 16.24
CA ASP A 67 -7.61 13.62 16.28
C ASP A 67 -7.94 14.24 17.64
N LYS A 68 -7.23 13.84 18.72
CA LYS A 68 -7.44 14.37 20.08
C LYS A 68 -6.68 15.66 20.39
N PHE A 69 -5.79 16.11 19.51
CA PHE A 69 -5.03 17.34 19.65
C PHE A 69 -5.24 18.27 18.44
N LYS A 70 -6.51 18.53 18.08
CA LYS A 70 -6.86 19.79 17.42
C LYS A 70 -7.03 20.84 18.53
N ILE A 71 -5.94 21.57 18.80
CA ILE A 71 -5.97 22.84 19.56
C ILE A 71 -6.40 23.93 18.58
#